data_AF-A0A6A6CLL2-F1
#
_entry.id   AF-A0A6A6CLL2-F1
#
_cell.length_a   1.000
_cell.length_b   1.000
_cell.length_c   1.000
_cell.angle_alpha   90.00
_cell.angle_beta   90.00
_cell.angle_gamma   90.00
#
_symmetry.space_group_name_H-M   'P 1'
#
loop_
_entity.id
_entity.type
_entity.pdbx_description
1 polymer ?
#
loop_
_entity_poly.entity_id
_entity_poly.type
_entity_poly.pdbx_seq_one_letter_code
_entity_poly.pdbx_strand_id
1 'polypeptide(L)'
;MWSSLPLLESILANWIPLSPSSRGLITLPQSSHPTHDPPYTLDPLNTGSPQEAYMLSAPHQLHCLSTIMHSYGKLWNGADETHMAEHIAHCFDYLRQGILCAGDVTVEGNASWRFPDRKVEPPWGAEHMCRDWEGVREWADEKGVWEFPDGLGIL
;
A
#
# COMPACT_ATOMS: atom_id res chain seq x y z
N MET A 1 31.87 -0.94 -7.55
CA MET A 1 30.81 -1.16 -6.55
C MET A 1 29.77 -0.08 -6.80
N TRP A 2 28.71 -0.42 -7.52
CA TRP A 2 27.63 0.51 -7.86
C TRP A 2 26.66 0.48 -6.67
N SER A 3 26.48 1.59 -5.97
CA SER A 3 25.48 1.62 -4.89
C SER A 3 24.09 1.55 -5.51
N SER A 4 23.27 0.62 -5.03
CA SER A 4 21.87 0.45 -5.47
C SER A 4 20.93 1.50 -4.88
N LEU A 5 21.38 2.25 -3.86
CA LEU A 5 20.62 3.28 -3.16
C LEU A 5 20.20 4.47 -4.06
N PRO A 6 21.08 5.12 -4.84
CA PRO A 6 20.67 6.19 -5.76
C PRO A 6 19.66 5.74 -6.81
N LEU A 7 19.74 4.49 -7.26
CA LEU A 7 18.76 3.93 -8.21
C LEU A 7 17.40 3.73 -7.54
N LEU A 8 17.37 3.13 -6.34
CA LEU A 8 16.16 2.99 -5.52
C LEU A 8 15.47 4.34 -5.27
N GLU A 9 16.24 5.35 -4.86
CA GLU A 9 15.73 6.70 -4.61
C GLU A 9 15.14 7.32 -5.88
N SER A 10 15.77 7.11 -7.04
CA SER A 10 15.26 7.60 -8.33
C SER A 10 13.95 6.92 -8.76
N ILE A 11 13.81 5.61 -8.49
CA ILE A 11 12.59 4.86 -8.79
C ILE A 11 11.44 5.33 -7.89
N LEU A 12 11.69 5.46 -6.59
CA LEU A 12 10.69 5.96 -5.64
C LEU A 12 10.28 7.41 -5.95
N ALA A 13 11.20 8.24 -6.44
CA ALA A 13 10.86 9.59 -6.88
C ALA A 13 9.85 9.60 -8.05
N ASN A 14 9.91 8.62 -8.96
CA ASN A 14 8.95 8.49 -10.06
C ASN A 14 7.54 8.08 -9.61
N TRP A 15 7.36 7.68 -8.35
CA TRP A 15 6.05 7.34 -7.80
C TRP A 15 5.36 8.56 -7.18
N ILE A 16 6.09 9.64 -6.90
CA ILE A 16 5.54 10.89 -6.34
C ILE A 16 4.34 11.40 -7.16
N PRO A 17 4.38 11.45 -8.52
CA PRO A 17 3.26 11.93 -9.32
C PRO A 17 1.99 11.07 -9.25
N LEU A 18 2.08 9.83 -8.74
CA LEU A 18 0.92 8.94 -8.58
C LEU A 18 0.10 9.28 -7.33
N SER A 19 0.70 10.01 -6.38
CA SER A 19 -0.01 10.47 -5.19
C SER A 19 -0.83 11.72 -5.51
N PRO A 20 -2.11 11.78 -5.10
CA PRO A 20 -2.86 13.04 -5.10
C PRO A 20 -2.11 14.11 -4.30
N SER A 21 -2.38 15.39 -4.56
CA SER A 21 -1.78 16.49 -3.80
C SER A 21 -2.07 16.41 -2.29
N SER A 22 -3.22 15.86 -1.91
CA SER A 22 -3.59 15.55 -0.52
C SER A 22 -3.04 14.23 0.00
N ARG A 23 -2.27 13.49 -0.81
CA ARG A 23 -1.76 12.14 -0.54
C ARG A 23 -2.85 11.11 -0.23
N GLY A 24 -4.08 11.36 -0.70
CA GLY A 24 -5.23 10.48 -0.45
C GLY A 24 -6.08 10.87 0.77
N LEU A 25 -5.69 11.91 1.52
CA LEU A 25 -6.53 12.47 2.57
C LEU A 25 -7.70 13.25 1.97
N ILE A 26 -8.91 12.96 2.45
CA ILE A 26 -10.16 13.59 2.00
C ILE A 26 -11.03 13.98 3.19
N THR A 27 -11.97 14.90 2.95
CA THR A 27 -13.06 15.21 3.89
C THR A 27 -14.37 14.65 3.33
N LEU A 28 -15.25 14.22 4.23
CA LEU A 28 -16.60 13.80 3.87
C LEU A 28 -17.64 14.69 4.59
N PRO A 29 -18.85 14.86 4.03
CA PRO A 29 -19.95 15.50 4.74
C PRO A 29 -20.30 14.72 6.02
N GLN A 30 -20.68 15.43 7.08
CA GLN A 30 -21.12 14.81 8.34
C GLN A 30 -22.26 13.80 8.15
N SER A 31 -23.11 13.99 7.13
CA SER A 31 -24.18 13.05 6.80
C SER A 31 -23.70 11.66 6.38
N SER A 32 -22.46 11.53 5.91
CA SER A 32 -21.85 10.26 5.51
C SER A 32 -21.15 9.53 6.66
N HIS A 33 -20.96 10.19 7.81
CA HIS A 33 -20.24 9.60 8.95
C HIS A 33 -20.89 8.31 9.51
N PRO A 34 -22.23 8.17 9.56
CA PRO A 34 -22.84 6.94 10.08
C PRO A 34 -22.56 5.67 9.26
N THR A 35 -22.11 5.80 8.01
CA THR A 35 -21.85 4.68 7.09
C THR A 35 -20.36 4.37 6.93
N HIS A 36 -19.50 5.06 7.67
CA HIS A 36 -18.05 4.89 7.63
C HIS A 36 -17.51 4.79 9.05
N ASP A 37 -16.26 4.34 9.17
CA ASP A 37 -15.53 4.44 10.42
C ASP A 37 -15.41 5.90 10.89
N PRO A 38 -15.17 6.18 12.17
CA PRO A 38 -14.94 7.55 12.62
C PRO A 38 -13.77 8.21 11.87
N PRO A 39 -13.83 9.51 11.55
CA PRO A 39 -12.71 10.18 10.88
C PRO A 39 -11.48 10.24 11.79
N TYR A 40 -10.30 10.37 11.18
CA TYR A 40 -9.10 10.76 11.92
C TYR A 40 -9.15 12.23 12.31
N THR A 41 -8.49 12.59 13.41
CA THR A 41 -8.18 13.98 13.74
C THR A 41 -6.68 14.21 13.54
N LEU A 42 -6.29 14.87 12.45
CA LEU A 42 -4.89 14.97 12.01
C LEU A 42 -4.45 16.42 11.81
N ASP A 43 -3.18 16.70 12.11
CA ASP A 43 -2.47 17.94 11.74
C ASP A 43 -1.09 17.58 11.15
N PRO A 44 -1.05 17.05 9.91
CA PRO A 44 0.18 16.52 9.33
C PRO A 44 1.25 17.60 9.09
N LEU A 45 0.85 18.87 9.05
CA LEU A 45 1.75 20.01 8.87
C LEU A 45 2.11 20.71 10.20
N ASN A 46 1.61 20.20 11.33
CA ASN A 46 1.84 20.75 12.67
C ASN A 46 1.55 22.26 12.76
N THR A 47 0.41 22.67 12.19
CA THR A 47 -0.08 24.06 12.18
C THR A 47 -0.77 24.48 13.48
N GLY A 48 -1.02 23.54 14.39
CA GLY A 48 -1.82 23.72 15.60
C GLY A 48 -3.33 23.65 15.35
N SER A 49 -3.76 23.28 14.14
CA SER A 49 -5.17 23.26 13.72
C SER A 49 -5.53 21.89 13.13
N PRO A 50 -5.80 20.88 13.97
CA PRO A 50 -6.16 19.56 13.49
C PRO A 50 -7.51 19.55 12.78
N GLN A 51 -7.60 18.73 11.74
CA GLN A 51 -8.78 18.58 10.88
C GLN A 51 -9.28 17.14 10.90
N GLU A 52 -10.59 16.98 10.70
CA GLU A 52 -11.16 15.66 10.41
C GLU A 52 -10.82 15.23 8.99
N ALA A 53 -10.33 13.99 8.82
CA ALA A 53 -10.00 13.45 7.51
C ALA A 53 -10.21 11.93 7.45
N TYR A 54 -10.42 11.43 6.24
CA TYR A 54 -10.39 10.03 5.87
C TYR A 54 -9.25 9.78 4.88
N MET A 55 -8.82 8.53 4.76
CA MET A 55 -7.85 8.10 3.76
C MET A 55 -8.52 7.25 2.68
N LEU A 56 -8.16 7.44 1.42
CA LEU A 56 -8.55 6.51 0.36
C LEU A 56 -7.61 5.31 0.30
N SER A 57 -8.17 4.12 0.11
CA SER A 57 -7.41 2.86 0.11
C SER A 57 -6.33 2.78 -0.97
N ALA A 58 -6.61 3.12 -2.23
CA ALA A 58 -5.57 3.01 -3.27
C ALA A 58 -4.33 3.90 -3.00
N PRO A 59 -4.47 5.21 -2.66
CA PRO A 59 -3.33 6.01 -2.20
C PRO A 59 -2.62 5.45 -0.97
N HIS A 60 -3.35 4.87 -0.01
CA HIS A 60 -2.74 4.25 1.17
C HIS A 60 -1.94 2.99 0.83
N GLN A 61 -2.48 2.12 -0.04
CA GLN A 61 -1.78 0.93 -0.55
C GLN A 61 -0.48 1.31 -1.27
N LEU A 62 -0.50 2.36 -2.10
CA LEU A 62 0.71 2.90 -2.74
C LEU A 62 1.74 3.42 -1.72
N HIS A 63 1.29 4.13 -0.69
CA HIS A 63 2.15 4.58 0.40
C HIS A 63 2.84 3.41 1.10
N CYS A 64 2.08 2.39 1.53
CA CYS A 64 2.62 1.20 2.18
C CYS A 64 3.62 0.46 1.29
N LEU A 65 3.28 0.25 0.01
CA LEU A 65 4.15 -0.43 -0.94
C LEU A 65 5.50 0.30 -1.11
N SER A 66 5.49 1.64 -1.21
CA SER A 66 6.71 2.45 -1.31
C SER A 66 7.56 2.41 -0.02
N THR A 67 6.92 2.39 1.15
CA THR A 67 7.61 2.28 2.45
C THR A 67 8.30 0.93 2.61
N ILE A 68 7.64 -0.15 2.17
CA ILE A 68 8.23 -1.50 2.18
C ILE A 68 9.43 -1.55 1.22
N MET A 69 9.28 -1.06 -0.02
CA MET A 69 10.36 -1.03 -1.01
C MET A 69 11.58 -0.25 -0.50
N HIS A 70 11.36 0.92 0.13
CA HIS A 70 12.42 1.72 0.73
C HIS A 70 13.13 1.00 1.88
N SER A 71 12.36 0.36 2.76
CA SER A 71 12.90 -0.36 3.92
C SER A 71 13.69 -1.60 3.48
N TYR A 72 13.17 -2.34 2.50
CA TYR A 72 13.83 -3.51 1.92
C TYR A 72 15.14 -3.12 1.22
N GLY A 73 15.12 -2.09 0.38
CA GLY A 73 16.32 -1.63 -0.31
C GLY A 73 17.42 -1.14 0.64
N LYS A 74 17.06 -0.60 1.81
CA LYS A 74 18.02 -0.27 2.88
C LYS A 74 18.63 -1.50 3.55
N LEU A 75 17.83 -2.54 3.80
CA LEU A 75 18.32 -3.81 4.37
C LEU A 75 19.26 -4.55 3.40
N TRP A 76 19.00 -4.43 2.09
CA TRP A 76 19.80 -5.08 1.05
C TRP A 76 21.12 -4.37 0.72
N ASN A 77 21.33 -3.14 1.22
CA ASN A 77 22.53 -2.36 0.94
C ASN A 77 23.78 -3.01 1.59
N GLY A 78 24.39 -3.97 0.88
CA GLY A 78 25.56 -4.74 1.32
C GLY A 78 25.55 -6.22 0.90
N ALA A 79 24.43 -6.77 0.40
CA ALA A 79 24.32 -8.16 -0.05
C ALA A 79 24.59 -8.30 -1.57
N ASP A 80 25.45 -9.24 -1.95
CA ASP A 80 25.86 -9.50 -3.34
C ASP A 80 24.88 -10.47 -4.05
N GLU A 81 23.64 -10.04 -4.28
CA GLU A 81 22.74 -10.75 -5.21
C GLU A 81 21.99 -9.76 -6.11
N THR A 82 22.62 -9.42 -7.24
CA THR A 82 22.10 -8.48 -8.23
C THR A 82 20.79 -8.95 -8.88
N HIS A 83 20.67 -10.26 -9.16
CA HIS A 83 19.46 -10.85 -9.75
C HIS A 83 18.23 -10.72 -8.86
N MET A 84 18.40 -10.88 -7.54
CA MET A 84 17.29 -10.77 -6.59
C MET A 84 16.80 -9.31 -6.48
N ALA A 85 17.72 -8.35 -6.52
CA ALA A 85 17.37 -6.93 -6.50
C ALA A 85 16.53 -6.50 -7.72
N GLU A 86 16.87 -6.97 -8.92
CA GLU A 86 16.10 -6.71 -10.15
C GLU A 86 14.70 -7.34 -10.09
N HIS A 87 14.60 -8.58 -9.60
CA HIS A 87 13.30 -9.24 -9.40
C HIS A 87 12.41 -8.47 -8.43
N ILE A 88 12.96 -8.09 -7.28
CA ILE A 88 12.20 -7.38 -6.26
C ILE A 88 11.75 -6.01 -6.75
N ALA A 89 12.61 -5.27 -7.45
CA ALA A 89 12.26 -3.97 -8.02
C ALA A 89 11.09 -4.08 -9.00
N HIS A 90 11.09 -5.07 -9.90
CA HIS A 90 9.95 -5.24 -10.81
C HIS A 90 8.70 -5.77 -10.08
N CYS A 91 8.84 -6.59 -9.03
CA CYS A 91 7.71 -7.07 -8.24
C CYS A 91 6.96 -5.90 -7.61
N PHE A 92 7.69 -4.93 -7.04
CA PHE A 92 7.10 -3.69 -6.53
C PHE A 92 6.39 -2.88 -7.62
N ASP A 93 6.97 -2.79 -8.83
CA ASP A 93 6.29 -2.11 -9.94
C ASP A 93 5.04 -2.86 -10.42
N TYR A 94 5.08 -4.19 -10.47
CA TYR A 94 3.94 -5.02 -10.86
C TYR A 94 2.76 -4.86 -9.87
N LEU A 95 3.05 -4.87 -8.56
CA LEU A 95 2.06 -4.60 -7.52
C LEU A 95 1.50 -3.18 -7.62
N ARG A 96 2.35 -2.18 -7.88
CA ARG A 96 1.91 -0.80 -8.12
C ARG A 96 0.93 -0.72 -9.29
N GLN A 97 1.23 -1.40 -10.40
CA GLN A 97 0.33 -1.45 -11.56
C GLN A 97 -1.02 -2.10 -11.20
N GLY A 98 -1.00 -3.19 -10.42
CA GLY A 98 -2.21 -3.84 -9.92
C GLY A 98 -3.10 -2.90 -9.09
N ILE A 99 -2.51 -2.16 -8.14
CA ILE A 99 -3.22 -1.17 -7.31
C ILE A 99 -3.86 -0.09 -8.19
N LEU A 100 -3.10 0.47 -9.14
CA LEU A 100 -3.60 1.50 -10.04
C LEU A 100 -4.71 0.99 -10.96
N CYS A 101 -4.64 -0.27 -11.39
CA CYS A 101 -5.65 -0.89 -12.25
C CYS A 101 -6.93 -1.21 -11.48
N ALA A 102 -6.81 -1.71 -10.25
CA ALA A 102 -7.95 -2.06 -9.41
C ALA A 102 -8.69 -0.81 -8.89
N GLY A 103 -7.95 0.25 -8.55
CA GLY A 103 -8.51 1.54 -8.16
C GLY A 103 -9.43 1.47 -6.95
N ASP A 104 -8.97 0.89 -5.84
CA ASP A 104 -9.77 0.77 -4.61
C ASP A 104 -10.11 2.14 -4.01
N VAL A 105 -11.40 2.48 -4.02
CA VAL A 105 -11.96 3.75 -3.53
C VAL A 105 -12.56 3.64 -2.13
N THR A 106 -12.28 2.53 -1.42
CA THR A 106 -12.72 2.36 -0.03
C THR A 106 -12.22 3.52 0.83
N VAL A 107 -13.11 4.01 1.70
CA VAL A 107 -12.86 5.12 2.62
C VAL A 107 -12.43 4.53 3.95
N GLU A 108 -11.19 4.79 4.33
CA GLU A 108 -10.59 4.31 5.56
C GLU A 108 -10.64 5.39 6.64
N GLY A 109 -11.15 5.02 7.82
CA GLY A 109 -11.19 5.85 9.00
C GLY A 109 -10.52 5.18 10.21
N ASN A 110 -10.70 5.78 11.38
CA ASN A 110 -10.14 5.34 12.64
C ASN A 110 -10.95 4.15 13.23
N ALA A 111 -10.90 3.00 12.55
CA ALA A 111 -11.57 1.76 12.95
C ALA A 111 -10.74 0.89 13.92
N SER A 112 -9.44 1.18 14.04
CA SER A 112 -8.50 0.33 14.76
C SER A 112 -8.70 0.41 16.28
N TRP A 113 -8.69 -0.77 16.88
CA TRP A 113 -8.72 -1.03 18.32
C TRP A 113 -7.93 0.03 19.12
N ARG A 114 -8.57 0.63 20.12
CA ARG A 114 -7.96 1.59 21.05
C ARG A 114 -6.85 0.89 21.85
N PHE A 115 -5.61 0.96 21.41
CA PHE A 115 -4.49 0.83 22.32
C PHE A 115 -4.49 2.07 23.23
N PRO A 116 -4.47 1.93 24.56
CA PRO A 116 -4.58 3.06 25.48
C PRO A 116 -3.50 4.14 25.31
N ASP A 117 -2.42 3.83 24.57
CA ASP A 117 -1.18 4.60 24.56
C ASP A 117 -0.83 5.19 23.17
N ARG A 118 -1.59 4.89 22.11
CA ARG A 118 -1.30 5.33 20.72
C ARG A 118 -2.39 6.27 20.22
N LYS A 119 -1.99 7.45 19.71
CA LYS A 119 -2.95 8.50 19.28
C LYS A 119 -3.55 8.28 17.89
N VAL A 120 -2.87 7.54 17.02
CA VAL A 120 -3.32 7.19 15.65
C VAL A 120 -2.61 5.89 15.25
N GLU A 121 -3.37 4.87 14.82
CA GLU A 121 -2.83 3.65 14.18
C GLU A 121 -3.13 3.70 12.67
N PRO A 122 -2.36 2.97 11.83
CA PRO A 122 -2.70 2.77 10.43
C PRO A 122 -4.10 2.12 10.32
N PRO A 123 -4.95 2.52 9.37
CA PRO A 123 -6.28 1.93 9.20
C PRO A 123 -6.16 0.43 9.01
N TRP A 124 -6.95 -0.30 9.79
CA TRP A 124 -7.10 -1.74 9.66
C TRP A 124 -8.59 -2.04 9.83
N GLY A 125 -9.18 -2.73 8.85
CA GLY A 125 -10.55 -3.24 8.95
C GLY A 125 -11.65 -2.41 8.29
N ALA A 126 -11.32 -1.46 7.39
CA ALA A 126 -12.34 -0.88 6.52
C ALA A 126 -12.98 -1.99 5.64
N GLU A 127 -14.27 -1.85 5.32
CA GLU A 127 -14.96 -2.83 4.48
C GLU A 127 -14.60 -2.58 3.00
N HIS A 128 -13.82 -3.51 2.42
CA HIS A 128 -13.47 -3.49 1.01
C HIS A 128 -14.44 -4.33 0.19
N MET A 129 -14.83 -3.84 -0.98
CA MET A 129 -15.55 -4.66 -1.96
C MET A 129 -14.55 -5.47 -2.80
N CYS A 130 -14.31 -6.71 -2.38
CA CYS A 130 -13.39 -7.62 -3.06
C CYS A 130 -13.95 -8.15 -4.39
N ARG A 131 -13.04 -8.54 -5.28
CA ARG A 131 -13.38 -9.38 -6.43
C ARG A 131 -13.57 -10.83 -5.97
N ASP A 132 -14.33 -11.61 -6.74
CA ASP A 132 -14.50 -13.04 -6.49
C ASP A 132 -13.15 -13.76 -6.64
N TRP A 133 -12.50 -14.02 -5.51
CA TRP A 133 -11.19 -14.65 -5.47
C TRP A 133 -11.24 -16.11 -5.89
N GLU A 134 -12.34 -16.80 -5.58
CA GLU A 134 -12.50 -18.21 -5.95
C GLU A 134 -12.61 -18.33 -7.47
N GLY A 135 -13.44 -17.49 -8.11
CA GLY A 135 -13.52 -17.43 -9.57
C GLY A 135 -12.19 -17.05 -10.25
N VAL A 136 -11.40 -16.15 -9.65
CA VAL A 136 -10.05 -15.82 -10.16
C VAL A 136 -9.11 -17.00 -10.05
N ARG A 137 -9.11 -17.71 -8.92
CA ARG A 137 -8.28 -18.91 -8.69
C ARG A 137 -8.65 -20.01 -9.67
N GLU A 138 -9.93 -20.36 -9.79
CA GLU A 138 -10.39 -21.41 -10.71
C GLU A 138 -10.04 -21.10 -12.17
N TRP A 139 -10.22 -19.85 -12.59
CA TRP A 139 -9.82 -19.42 -13.93
C TRP A 139 -8.30 -19.53 -14.14
N ALA A 140 -7.49 -19.16 -13.14
CA ALA A 140 -6.04 -19.28 -13.22
C ALA A 140 -5.58 -20.74 -13.26
N ASP A 141 -6.17 -21.62 -12.43
CA ASP A 141 -5.89 -23.07 -12.40
C ASP A 141 -6.26 -23.72 -13.74
N GLU A 142 -7.40 -23.35 -14.36
CA GLU A 142 -7.79 -23.83 -15.70
C GLU A 142 -6.78 -23.45 -16.79
N LYS A 143 -6.10 -22.31 -16.64
CA LYS A 143 -5.13 -21.76 -17.60
C LYS A 143 -3.67 -21.98 -17.21
N GLY A 144 -3.41 -22.66 -16.09
CA GLY A 144 -2.08 -22.93 -15.58
C GLY A 144 -1.23 -23.71 -16.58
N VAL A 145 0.04 -23.30 -16.75
CA VAL A 145 0.97 -23.93 -17.70
C VAL A 145 1.72 -25.11 -17.06
N TRP A 146 1.94 -25.05 -15.74
CA TRP A 146 2.63 -26.07 -14.97
C TRP A 146 2.18 -26.05 -13.51
N GLU A 147 2.20 -27.22 -12.87
CA GLU A 147 2.10 -27.38 -11.43
C GLU A 147 3.49 -27.19 -10.80
N PHE A 148 3.57 -26.42 -9.71
CA PHE A 148 4.83 -26.28 -8.98
C PHE A 148 5.09 -27.52 -8.12
N PRO A 149 6.30 -28.10 -8.16
CA PRO A 149 6.62 -29.27 -7.35
C PRO A 149 6.59 -28.94 -5.85
N ASP A 150 6.13 -29.91 -5.04
CA ASP A 150 6.21 -29.83 -3.59
C ASP A 150 7.64 -29.55 -3.12
N GLY A 151 7.80 -28.60 -2.19
CA GLY A 151 9.09 -28.27 -1.56
C GLY A 151 9.89 -27.14 -2.21
N LEU A 152 9.44 -26.57 -3.33
CA LEU A 152 9.94 -25.29 -3.85
C LEU A 152 9.20 -24.13 -3.16
N GLY A 153 9.61 -23.82 -1.92
CA GLY A 153 9.01 -22.75 -1.13
C GLY A 153 9.27 -21.36 -1.74
N ILE A 154 8.24 -20.80 -2.37
CA ILE A 154 8.15 -19.37 -2.71
C ILE A 154 6.94 -18.69 -2.04
N LEU A 155 6.27 -19.40 -1.12
CA LEU A 155 5.26 -18.92 -0.19
C LEU A 155 5.44 -19.63 1.17
#